data_AF-A0A0W0WAL3-F1
#
_entry.id   AF-A0A0W0WAL3-F1
#
_cell.length_a   1.000
_cell.length_b   1.000
_cell.length_c   1.000
_cell.angle_alpha   90.00
_cell.angle_beta   90.00
_cell.angle_gamma   90.00
#
_symmetry.space_group_name_H-M   'P 1'
#
loop_
_entity.id
_entity.type
_entity.pdbx_description
1 polymer ?
#
loop_
_entity_poly.entity_id
_entity_poly.type
_entity_poly.pdbx_seq_one_letter_code
_entity_poly.pdbx_strand_id
1 'polypeptide(L)'
;MSILKIVCHNKNTIQVGQEFGWLPGARYTNLRDIRNFDNVGMIDIDWKNYDFQKHLRAVQEFQPLLTVARDIECISELNQILKQAAVLQEYCKYVVIVPKDIRLIHISTKIPQHFLLGYSVPTRYGKTTLPLSFFDRPVHLLGGHPQLQREIAKSIDVFSMDCNRFTLDAKFGDFFNGKKFTSHPMGGYQRCIRDSIQNINQLWSDYKS
;
A
#
# COMPACT_ATOMS: atom_id res chain seq x y z
N MET A 1 0.75 2.86 18.10
CA MET A 1 -0.51 3.10 17.36
C MET A 1 -0.85 1.86 16.53
N SER A 2 -2.12 1.61 16.17
CA SER A 2 -2.45 0.55 15.21
C SER A 2 -2.09 0.99 13.79
N ILE A 3 -1.49 0.10 12.99
CA ILE A 3 -1.14 0.42 11.60
C ILE A 3 -2.38 0.64 10.74
N LEU A 4 -2.26 1.51 9.73
CA LEU A 4 -3.31 1.70 8.73
C LEU A 4 -3.27 0.58 7.71
N LYS A 5 -4.42 -0.02 7.41
CA LYS A 5 -4.56 -1.09 6.42
C LYS A 5 -5.49 -0.64 5.32
N ILE A 6 -5.12 -0.90 4.09
CA ILE A 6 -5.81 -0.38 2.91
C ILE A 6 -6.10 -1.51 1.95
N VAL A 7 -7.27 -1.47 1.32
CA VAL A 7 -7.67 -2.39 0.25
C VAL A 7 -7.95 -1.59 -1.01
N CYS A 8 -7.22 -1.91 -2.09
CA CYS A 8 -7.33 -1.24 -3.39
C CYS A 8 -7.94 -2.18 -4.42
N HIS A 9 -9.24 -2.44 -4.34
CA HIS A 9 -9.91 -3.44 -5.16
C HIS A 9 -11.34 -2.99 -5.55
N ASN A 10 -12.19 -3.90 -6.03
CA ASN A 10 -13.58 -3.59 -6.34
C ASN A 10 -14.38 -3.18 -5.09
N LYS A 11 -15.50 -2.47 -5.31
CA LYS A 11 -16.38 -1.95 -4.25
C LYS A 11 -16.76 -2.99 -3.18
N ASN A 12 -17.11 -4.21 -3.59
CA ASN A 12 -17.54 -5.26 -2.66
C ASN A 12 -16.41 -5.68 -1.72
N THR A 13 -15.20 -5.88 -2.25
CA THR A 13 -14.02 -6.20 -1.43
C THR A 13 -13.69 -5.06 -0.48
N ILE A 14 -13.79 -3.81 -0.95
CA ILE A 14 -13.56 -2.62 -0.14
C ILE A 14 -14.55 -2.55 1.03
N GLN A 15 -15.85 -2.77 0.78
CA GLN A 15 -16.88 -2.78 1.82
C GLN A 15 -16.57 -3.83 2.89
N VAL A 16 -16.20 -5.05 2.48
CA VAL A 16 -15.77 -6.07 3.43
C VAL A 16 -14.57 -5.59 4.23
N GLY A 17 -13.55 -4.99 3.60
CA GLY A 17 -12.40 -4.43 4.31
C GLY A 17 -12.79 -3.40 5.38
N GLN A 18 -13.72 -2.50 5.08
CA GLN A 18 -14.19 -1.50 6.04
C GLN A 18 -14.85 -2.10 7.27
N GLU A 19 -15.60 -3.20 7.13
CA GLU A 19 -16.17 -3.92 8.27
C GLU A 19 -15.09 -4.41 9.26
N PHE A 20 -13.86 -4.58 8.78
CA PHE A 20 -12.69 -4.98 9.56
C PHE A 20 -11.72 -3.81 9.84
N GLY A 21 -12.15 -2.57 9.62
CA GLY A 21 -11.38 -1.35 9.89
C GLY A 21 -10.31 -1.00 8.85
N TRP A 22 -10.37 -1.57 7.64
CA TRP A 22 -9.48 -1.19 6.55
C TRP A 22 -10.05 0.00 5.79
N LEU A 23 -9.16 0.87 5.29
CA LEU A 23 -9.56 2.03 4.50
C LEU A 23 -9.72 1.65 3.02
N PRO A 24 -10.66 2.30 2.32
CA PRO A 24 -10.84 2.15 0.89
C PRO A 24 -9.67 2.79 0.14
N GLY A 25 -9.19 2.14 -0.90
CA GLY A 25 -8.21 2.72 -1.81
C GLY A 25 -8.48 2.34 -3.25
N ALA A 26 -7.82 3.01 -4.17
CA ALA A 26 -7.93 2.74 -5.58
C ALA A 26 -6.68 3.20 -6.33
N ARG A 27 -6.41 2.60 -7.48
CA ARG A 27 -5.51 3.20 -8.46
C ARG A 27 -6.19 4.40 -9.10
N TYR A 28 -5.44 5.47 -9.43
CA TYR A 28 -6.04 6.66 -10.07
C TYR A 28 -6.72 6.40 -11.42
N THR A 29 -6.45 5.26 -12.06
CA THR A 29 -7.13 4.83 -13.30
C THR A 29 -8.44 4.05 -13.06
N ASN A 30 -8.76 3.68 -11.81
CA ASN A 30 -10.00 2.99 -11.45
C ASN A 30 -10.64 3.56 -10.18
N LEU A 31 -11.17 4.78 -10.27
CA LEU A 31 -11.76 5.50 -9.14
C LEU A 31 -13.24 5.17 -8.89
N ARG A 32 -13.90 4.45 -9.81
CA ARG A 32 -15.35 4.15 -9.72
C ARG A 32 -15.69 3.44 -8.41
N ASP A 33 -14.84 2.53 -7.99
CA ASP A 33 -15.07 1.67 -6.83
C ASP A 33 -14.97 2.41 -5.49
N ILE A 34 -14.45 3.64 -5.45
CA ILE A 34 -14.29 4.43 -4.21
C ILE A 34 -15.21 5.67 -4.11
N ARG A 35 -16.03 5.95 -5.14
CA ARG A 35 -16.87 7.17 -5.21
C ARG A 35 -17.86 7.38 -4.06
N ASN A 36 -18.28 6.30 -3.41
CA ASN A 36 -19.32 6.36 -2.37
C ASN A 36 -18.75 6.16 -0.97
N PHE A 37 -17.44 6.37 -0.79
CA PHE A 37 -16.79 6.26 0.51
C PHE A 37 -16.33 7.63 0.95
N ASP A 38 -16.73 8.04 2.15
CA ASP A 38 -16.42 9.38 2.67
C ASP A 38 -14.93 9.57 2.98
N ASN A 39 -14.25 8.50 3.39
CA ASN A 39 -12.86 8.54 3.83
C ASN A 39 -11.99 7.65 2.95
N VAL A 40 -11.37 8.22 1.92
CA VAL A 40 -10.42 7.50 1.05
C VAL A 40 -9.08 7.35 1.75
N GLY A 41 -8.64 6.10 1.94
CA GLY A 41 -7.35 5.78 2.52
C GLY A 41 -6.20 6.07 1.59
N MET A 42 -6.25 5.55 0.35
CA MET A 42 -5.14 5.68 -0.60
C MET A 42 -5.57 5.88 -2.05
N ILE A 43 -4.85 6.75 -2.75
CA ILE A 43 -4.77 6.72 -4.21
C ILE A 43 -3.40 6.19 -4.65
N ASP A 44 -3.41 5.06 -5.35
CA ASP A 44 -2.24 4.38 -5.89
C ASP A 44 -1.97 4.77 -7.35
N ILE A 45 -0.75 4.52 -7.81
CA ILE A 45 -0.27 4.84 -9.15
C ILE A 45 -0.52 3.70 -10.16
N ASP A 46 -0.67 4.06 -11.43
CA ASP A 46 -0.44 3.14 -12.53
C ASP A 46 1.06 3.13 -12.86
N TRP A 47 1.83 2.30 -12.14
CA TRP A 47 3.29 2.26 -12.30
C TRP A 47 3.76 1.99 -13.74
N LYS A 48 2.96 1.28 -14.55
CA LYS A 48 3.31 0.97 -15.95
C LYS A 48 3.12 2.16 -16.87
N ASN A 49 2.06 2.93 -16.65
CA ASN A 49 1.64 4.03 -17.52
C ASN A 49 1.38 5.29 -16.69
N TYR A 50 2.39 5.69 -15.92
CA TYR A 50 2.25 6.76 -14.96
C TYR A 50 1.99 8.11 -15.65
N ASP A 51 0.96 8.81 -15.19
CA ASP A 51 0.53 10.12 -15.66
C ASP A 51 0.25 11.01 -14.44
N PHE A 52 1.18 11.94 -14.18
CA PHE A 52 1.10 12.83 -13.02
C PHE A 52 -0.16 13.70 -13.03
N GLN A 53 -0.63 14.15 -14.19
CA GLN A 53 -1.78 15.06 -14.24
C GLN A 53 -3.08 14.32 -13.92
N LYS A 54 -3.24 13.08 -14.42
CA LYS A 54 -4.38 12.23 -14.04
C LYS A 54 -4.34 11.87 -12.56
N HIS A 55 -3.14 11.55 -12.07
CA HIS A 55 -2.96 11.22 -10.66
C HIS A 55 -3.26 12.40 -9.75
N LEU A 56 -2.73 13.60 -10.05
CA LEU A 56 -3.00 14.82 -9.28
C LEU A 56 -4.50 15.14 -9.24
N ARG A 57 -5.21 15.07 -10.38
CA ARG A 57 -6.67 15.29 -10.40
C ARG A 57 -7.42 14.33 -9.50
N ALA A 58 -7.02 13.05 -9.49
CA ALA A 58 -7.62 12.06 -8.62
C ALA A 58 -7.37 12.39 -7.14
N VAL A 59 -6.15 12.79 -6.78
CA VAL A 59 -5.83 13.19 -5.39
C VAL A 59 -6.59 14.46 -4.99
N GLN A 60 -6.74 15.43 -5.89
CA GLN A 60 -7.53 16.64 -5.65
C GLN A 60 -9.02 16.35 -5.44
N GLU A 61 -9.60 15.46 -6.25
CA GLU A 61 -11.02 15.08 -6.19
C GLU A 61 -11.36 14.33 -4.90
N PHE A 62 -10.52 13.37 -4.51
CA PHE A 62 -10.83 12.45 -3.41
C PHE A 62 -10.14 12.78 -2.09
N GLN A 63 -9.15 13.68 -2.09
CA GLN A 63 -8.35 14.09 -0.93
C GLN A 63 -8.00 12.92 0.00
N PRO A 64 -7.31 11.88 -0.51
CA PRO A 64 -7.08 10.67 0.26
C PRO A 64 -6.17 10.96 1.47
N LEU A 65 -6.23 10.09 2.47
CA LEU A 65 -5.31 10.17 3.61
C LEU A 65 -3.85 10.04 3.15
N LEU A 66 -3.59 9.13 2.21
CA LEU A 66 -2.29 9.00 1.57
C LEU A 66 -2.34 8.81 0.06
N THR A 67 -1.23 9.11 -0.59
CA THR A 67 -1.00 8.78 -1.99
C THR A 67 0.45 8.36 -2.20
N VAL A 68 0.71 7.68 -3.31
CA VAL A 68 2.06 7.25 -3.68
C VAL A 68 2.60 8.15 -4.80
N ALA A 69 3.79 8.71 -4.64
CA ALA A 69 4.48 9.39 -5.75
C ALA A 69 5.04 8.36 -6.74
N ARG A 70 5.41 8.78 -7.95
CA ARG A 70 6.10 7.91 -8.91
C ARG A 70 7.32 7.23 -8.27
N ASP A 71 7.49 5.94 -8.54
CA ASP A 71 8.68 5.19 -8.14
C ASP A 71 9.97 5.85 -8.66
N ILE A 72 10.99 5.96 -7.81
CA ILE A 72 12.29 6.52 -8.17
C ILE A 72 13.20 5.38 -8.66
N GLU A 73 12.96 4.93 -9.89
CA GLU A 73 13.78 3.91 -10.56
C GLU A 73 15.14 4.45 -11.02
N CYS A 74 15.22 5.74 -11.32
CA CYS A 74 16.45 6.43 -11.67
C CYS A 74 16.64 7.70 -10.82
N ILE A 75 17.78 7.80 -10.13
CA ILE A 75 18.08 8.93 -9.24
C ILE A 75 18.09 10.29 -9.96
N SER A 76 18.32 10.34 -11.28
CA SER A 76 18.27 11.60 -12.03
C SER A 76 16.88 12.23 -12.08
N GLU A 77 15.82 11.43 -11.91
CA GLU A 77 14.43 11.89 -11.85
C GLU A 77 14.02 12.36 -10.44
N LEU A 78 14.87 12.15 -9.41
CA LEU A 78 14.54 12.40 -7.99
C LEU A 78 13.96 13.80 -7.77
N ASN A 79 14.64 14.84 -8.27
CA ASN A 79 14.21 16.22 -8.04
C ASN A 79 12.84 16.51 -8.67
N GLN A 80 12.55 15.93 -9.84
CA GLN A 80 11.25 16.11 -10.48
C GLN A 80 10.17 15.36 -9.71
N ILE A 81 10.44 14.13 -9.26
CA ILE A 81 9.50 13.32 -8.48
C ILE A 81 9.20 14.00 -7.14
N LEU A 82 10.19 14.56 -6.45
CA LEU A 82 9.99 15.28 -5.20
C LEU A 82 9.17 16.57 -5.37
N LYS A 83 9.34 17.29 -6.48
CA LYS A 83 8.48 18.43 -6.82
C LYS A 83 7.03 18.00 -7.03
N GLN A 84 6.80 16.89 -7.74
CA GLN A 84 5.47 16.31 -7.91
C GLN A 84 4.86 15.86 -6.58
N ALA A 85 5.67 15.24 -5.71
CA ALA A 85 5.25 14.82 -4.38
C ALA A 85 4.83 16.01 -3.50
N ALA A 86 5.56 17.13 -3.56
CA ALA A 86 5.18 18.34 -2.84
C ALA A 86 3.82 18.89 -3.30
N VAL A 87 3.55 18.86 -4.61
CA VAL A 87 2.23 19.27 -5.16
C VAL A 87 1.13 18.31 -4.70
N LEU A 88 1.37 16.99 -4.67
CA LEU A 88 0.40 16.03 -4.14
C LEU A 88 0.10 16.26 -2.66
N GLN A 89 1.11 16.66 -1.88
CA GLN A 89 0.99 16.89 -0.44
C GLN A 89 0.06 18.06 -0.09
N GLU A 90 -0.22 18.97 -1.02
CA GLU A 90 -1.22 20.02 -0.81
C GLU A 90 -2.65 19.46 -0.66
N TYR A 91 -2.90 18.24 -1.14
CA TYR A 91 -4.24 17.63 -1.24
C TYR A 91 -4.38 16.31 -0.47
N CYS A 92 -3.34 15.86 0.22
CA CYS A 92 -3.37 14.66 1.05
C CYS A 92 -2.44 14.79 2.24
N LYS A 93 -2.71 14.03 3.31
CA LYS A 93 -1.92 14.16 4.56
C LYS A 93 -0.52 13.57 4.42
N TYR A 94 -0.40 12.46 3.70
CA TYR A 94 0.88 11.75 3.56
C TYR A 94 1.16 11.41 2.09
N VAL A 95 2.37 11.71 1.63
CA VAL A 95 2.86 11.23 0.34
C VAL A 95 3.95 10.19 0.60
N VAL A 96 3.77 9.03 -0.02
CA VAL A 96 4.70 7.90 0.03
C VAL A 96 5.70 8.04 -1.12
N ILE A 97 7.00 8.06 -0.81
CA ILE A 97 8.09 8.08 -1.78
C ILE A 97 8.68 6.67 -1.87
N VAL A 98 8.72 6.10 -3.07
CA VAL A 98 9.18 4.72 -3.29
C VAL A 98 10.58 4.72 -3.90
N PRO A 99 11.65 4.59 -3.11
CA PRO A 99 13.01 4.52 -3.63
C PRO A 99 13.27 3.13 -4.24
N LYS A 100 13.69 3.09 -5.52
CA LYS A 100 14.01 1.85 -6.25
C LYS A 100 15.45 1.79 -6.73
N ASP A 101 16.04 2.95 -7.00
CA ASP A 101 17.44 3.08 -7.39
C ASP A 101 18.38 2.79 -6.19
N ILE A 102 19.32 1.86 -6.34
CA ILE A 102 20.28 1.50 -5.30
C ILE A 102 21.14 2.69 -4.85
N ARG A 103 21.36 3.70 -5.70
CA ARG A 103 22.12 4.91 -5.36
C ARG A 103 21.41 5.78 -4.31
N LEU A 104 20.17 5.45 -3.97
CA LEU A 104 19.41 6.08 -2.90
C LEU A 104 19.71 5.50 -1.50
N ILE A 105 20.75 4.67 -1.31
CA ILE A 105 21.14 4.18 0.04
C ILE A 105 21.19 5.27 1.13
N HIS A 106 21.52 6.51 0.80
CA HIS A 106 21.44 7.66 1.72
C HIS A 106 20.06 8.34 1.62
N ILE A 107 18.99 7.61 1.91
CA ILE A 107 17.60 8.11 1.83
C ILE A 107 17.43 9.37 2.68
N SER A 108 17.99 9.35 3.89
CA SER A 108 17.92 10.39 4.92
C SER A 108 18.26 11.79 4.42
N THR A 109 19.26 11.89 3.55
CA THR A 109 19.79 13.16 3.06
C THR A 109 19.19 13.59 1.73
N LYS A 110 18.52 12.68 1.02
CA LYS A 110 17.98 12.91 -0.33
C LYS A 110 16.47 13.09 -0.37
N ILE A 111 15.74 12.47 0.56
CA ILE A 111 14.28 12.52 0.62
C ILE A 111 13.87 13.26 1.91
N PRO A 112 13.11 14.37 1.82
CA PRO A 112 12.65 15.13 2.98
C PRO A 112 11.93 14.28 4.04
N GLN A 113 12.17 14.60 5.32
CA GLN A 113 11.69 13.82 6.48
C GLN A 113 10.16 13.76 6.65
N HIS A 114 9.44 14.73 6.10
CA HIS A 114 7.97 14.76 6.18
C HIS A 114 7.28 13.76 5.24
N PHE A 115 8.01 13.17 4.29
CA PHE A 115 7.46 12.12 3.43
C PHE A 115 7.60 10.74 4.08
N LEU A 116 6.59 9.90 3.85
CA LEU A 116 6.68 8.48 4.18
C LEU A 116 7.55 7.76 3.14
N LEU A 117 8.20 6.68 3.55
CA LEU A 117 8.89 5.80 2.61
C LEU A 117 7.98 4.67 2.17
N GLY A 118 8.07 4.27 0.90
CA GLY A 118 7.37 3.12 0.35
C GLY A 118 8.32 1.95 0.16
N TYR A 119 7.95 0.79 0.70
CA TYR A 119 8.68 -0.45 0.47
C TYR A 119 7.80 -1.44 -0.29
N SER A 120 8.17 -1.78 -1.53
CA SER A 120 7.47 -2.84 -2.26
C SER A 120 7.89 -4.20 -1.76
N VAL A 121 6.95 -4.85 -1.08
CA VAL A 121 7.13 -6.19 -0.56
C VAL A 121 7.39 -7.14 -1.74
N PRO A 122 8.46 -7.94 -1.69
CA PRO A 122 8.84 -8.79 -2.81
C PRO A 122 7.69 -9.65 -3.33
N THR A 123 7.44 -9.54 -4.63
CA THR A 123 6.56 -10.42 -5.38
C THR A 123 7.31 -10.98 -6.59
N ARG A 124 6.65 -11.85 -7.38
CA ARG A 124 7.19 -12.27 -8.68
C ARG A 124 7.39 -11.12 -9.67
N TYR A 125 6.74 -9.96 -9.46
CA TYR A 125 6.64 -8.87 -10.44
C TYR A 125 7.45 -7.62 -10.08
N GLY A 126 7.96 -7.52 -8.85
CA GLY A 126 8.70 -6.36 -8.40
C GLY A 126 9.31 -6.60 -7.02
N LYS A 127 10.54 -6.12 -6.85
CA LYS A 127 11.26 -6.09 -5.57
C LYS A 127 12.01 -4.77 -5.44
N THR A 128 12.08 -4.22 -4.24
CA THR A 128 13.03 -3.16 -3.93
C THR A 128 14.43 -3.77 -3.79
N THR A 129 15.44 -3.14 -4.40
CA THR A 129 16.85 -3.58 -4.31
C THR A 129 17.56 -3.02 -3.08
N LEU A 130 17.01 -1.96 -2.49
CA LEU A 130 17.53 -1.34 -1.28
C LEU A 130 17.33 -2.24 -0.05
N PRO A 131 18.39 -2.45 0.75
CA PRO A 131 18.30 -3.07 2.06
C PRO A 131 17.29 -2.38 2.98
N LEU A 132 16.59 -3.17 3.81
CA LEU A 132 15.62 -2.68 4.79
C LEU A 132 16.23 -1.67 5.78
N SER A 133 17.52 -1.80 6.10
CA SER A 133 18.23 -0.91 7.01
C SER A 133 18.33 0.55 6.56
N PHE A 134 18.02 0.85 5.29
CA PHE A 134 17.99 2.22 4.79
C PHE A 134 16.63 2.92 4.99
N PHE A 135 15.60 2.18 5.44
CA PHE A 135 14.29 2.73 5.74
C PHE A 135 14.26 3.21 7.19
N ASP A 136 14.60 4.48 7.37
CA ASP A 136 14.92 5.11 8.67
C ASP A 136 13.76 5.86 9.34
N ARG A 137 12.57 5.78 8.76
CA ARG A 137 11.37 6.49 9.20
C ARG A 137 10.11 5.69 8.82
N PRO A 138 8.90 6.12 9.23
CA PRO A 138 7.70 5.34 9.01
C PRO A 138 7.46 4.97 7.54
N VAL A 139 7.09 3.69 7.32
CA VAL A 139 7.02 3.05 6.00
C VAL A 139 5.60 2.62 5.65
N HIS A 140 5.21 2.81 4.39
CA HIS A 140 4.09 2.15 3.77
C HIS A 140 4.56 0.89 3.02
N LEU A 141 4.01 -0.27 3.37
CA LEU A 141 4.28 -1.53 2.67
C LEU A 141 3.35 -1.67 1.46
N LEU A 142 3.94 -1.67 0.26
CA LEU A 142 3.22 -1.76 -1.01
C LEU A 142 2.97 -3.22 -1.39
N GLY A 143 1.72 -3.64 -1.31
CA GLY A 143 1.24 -4.97 -1.70
C GLY A 143 1.98 -6.14 -1.06
N GLY A 144 1.97 -7.29 -1.75
CA GLY A 144 2.71 -8.49 -1.35
C GLY A 144 1.93 -9.49 -0.49
N HIS A 145 2.65 -10.50 0.01
CA HIS A 145 2.07 -11.57 0.83
C HIS A 145 1.98 -11.13 2.29
N PRO A 146 0.84 -11.34 3.00
CA PRO A 146 0.67 -10.84 4.38
C PRO A 146 1.75 -11.32 5.36
N GLN A 147 2.14 -12.59 5.29
CA GLN A 147 3.23 -13.11 6.12
C GLN A 147 4.54 -12.34 5.88
N LEU A 148 4.88 -12.06 4.62
CA LEU A 148 6.13 -11.36 4.29
C LEU A 148 6.07 -9.89 4.73
N GLN A 149 4.91 -9.24 4.59
CA GLN A 149 4.69 -7.91 5.15
C GLN A 149 4.99 -7.89 6.66
N ARG A 150 4.47 -8.87 7.41
CA ARG A 150 4.71 -8.98 8.86
C ARG A 150 6.18 -9.29 9.20
N GLU A 151 6.85 -10.13 8.41
CA GLU A 151 8.28 -10.41 8.59
C GLU A 151 9.13 -9.16 8.37
N ILE A 152 8.85 -8.37 7.32
CA ILE A 152 9.53 -7.10 7.04
C ILE A 152 9.34 -6.11 8.21
N ALA A 153 8.14 -6.08 8.78
CA ALA A 153 7.82 -5.21 9.92
C ALA A 153 8.64 -5.51 11.20
N LYS A 154 9.41 -6.60 11.25
CA LYS A 154 10.36 -6.85 12.33
C LYS A 154 11.63 -6.00 12.21
N SER A 155 11.89 -5.41 11.05
CA SER A 155 13.12 -4.68 10.76
C SER A 155 12.92 -3.19 10.48
N ILE A 156 11.69 -2.75 10.21
CA ILE A 156 11.38 -1.36 9.88
C ILE A 156 10.09 -0.91 10.58
N ASP A 157 9.99 0.39 10.81
CA ASP A 157 8.78 1.02 11.35
C ASP A 157 7.70 1.13 10.27
N VAL A 158 6.65 0.30 10.38
CA VAL A 158 5.55 0.24 9.44
C VAL A 158 4.43 1.12 9.93
N PHE A 159 4.14 2.17 9.18
CA PHE A 159 3.01 3.07 9.40
C PHE A 159 1.72 2.49 8.82
N SER A 160 1.82 1.91 7.63
CA SER A 160 0.66 1.48 6.87
C SER A 160 0.98 0.38 5.84
N MET A 161 -0.04 -0.29 5.33
CA MET A 161 0.09 -1.29 4.27
C MET A 161 -1.14 -1.31 3.37
N ASP A 162 -0.95 -1.71 2.11
CA ASP A 162 -2.03 -2.20 1.26
C ASP A 162 -1.86 -3.70 0.99
N CYS A 163 -2.98 -4.41 0.85
CA CYS A 163 -2.94 -5.80 0.43
C CYS A 163 -4.20 -6.17 -0.31
N ASN A 164 -4.04 -6.74 -1.51
CA ASN A 164 -5.13 -7.29 -2.31
C ASN A 164 -4.93 -8.80 -2.58
N ARG A 165 -3.85 -9.40 -2.08
CA ARG A 165 -3.47 -10.77 -2.46
C ARG A 165 -4.57 -11.78 -2.17
N PHE A 166 -5.28 -11.62 -1.05
CA PHE A 166 -6.40 -12.47 -0.68
C PHE A 166 -7.53 -12.52 -1.71
N THR A 167 -7.70 -11.50 -2.56
CA THR A 167 -8.72 -11.54 -3.62
C THR A 167 -8.33 -12.45 -4.77
N LEU A 168 -7.04 -12.68 -5.01
CA LEU A 168 -6.54 -13.61 -6.02
C LEU A 168 -6.75 -15.05 -5.57
N ASP A 169 -6.34 -15.37 -4.33
CA ASP A 169 -6.44 -16.72 -3.79
C ASP A 169 -7.91 -17.12 -3.51
N ALA A 170 -8.77 -16.17 -3.08
CA ALA A 170 -10.20 -16.41 -2.89
C ALA A 170 -10.94 -16.87 -4.16
N LYS A 171 -10.44 -16.54 -5.36
CA LYS A 171 -11.03 -17.04 -6.62
C LYS A 171 -10.91 -18.56 -6.77
N PHE A 172 -9.94 -19.16 -6.09
CA PHE A 172 -9.71 -20.60 -6.08
C PHE A 172 -10.30 -21.28 -4.83
N GLY A 173 -11.05 -20.54 -4.01
CA GLY A 173 -11.58 -21.05 -2.74
C GLY A 173 -10.56 -21.06 -1.61
N ASP A 174 -9.41 -20.40 -1.78
CA ASP A 174 -8.37 -20.33 -0.76
C ASP A 174 -8.50 -19.06 0.09
N PHE A 175 -8.03 -19.12 1.33
CA PHE A 175 -8.00 -17.99 2.27
C PHE A 175 -6.68 -17.95 3.02
N PHE A 176 -6.30 -16.77 3.52
CA PHE A 176 -5.14 -16.64 4.40
C PHE A 176 -5.49 -17.12 5.81
N ASN A 177 -4.84 -18.19 6.27
CA ASN A 177 -5.10 -18.80 7.58
C ASN A 177 -4.25 -18.22 8.73
N GLY A 178 -3.62 -17.06 8.52
CA GLY A 178 -2.66 -16.48 9.47
C GLY A 178 -1.19 -16.84 9.18
N LYS A 179 -0.92 -17.81 8.31
CA LYS A 179 0.44 -18.20 7.90
C LYS A 179 0.62 -18.27 6.39
N LYS A 180 -0.35 -18.87 5.69
CA LYS A 180 -0.32 -19.07 4.23
C LYS A 180 -1.73 -19.07 3.66
N PHE A 181 -1.83 -18.98 2.34
CA PHE A 181 -3.06 -19.28 1.63
C PHE A 181 -3.27 -20.80 1.55
N THR A 182 -4.49 -21.24 1.87
CA THR A 182 -4.90 -22.64 1.88
C THR A 182 -6.39 -22.74 1.60
N SER A 183 -6.86 -23.92 1.18
CA SER A 183 -8.28 -24.12 0.88
C SER A 183 -9.17 -23.89 2.09
N HIS A 184 -10.25 -23.14 1.87
CA HIS A 184 -11.21 -22.80 2.89
C HIS A 184 -12.18 -23.97 3.12
N PRO A 185 -12.46 -24.40 4.38
CA PRO A 185 -13.26 -25.59 4.67
C PRO A 185 -14.65 -25.61 4.02
N MET A 186 -15.29 -24.43 3.90
CA MET A 186 -16.61 -24.28 3.28
C MET A 186 -16.58 -23.61 1.89
N GLY A 187 -15.40 -23.15 1.44
CA GLY A 187 -15.27 -22.30 0.25
C GLY A 187 -16.15 -21.03 0.24
N GLY A 188 -16.25 -20.43 -0.94
CA GLY A 188 -17.05 -19.22 -1.21
C GLY A 188 -16.22 -17.95 -1.16
N TYR A 189 -16.22 -17.20 -2.27
CA TYR A 189 -15.34 -16.05 -2.48
C TYR A 189 -15.42 -15.01 -1.35
N GLN A 190 -16.62 -14.60 -0.95
CA GLN A 190 -16.79 -13.63 0.14
C GLN A 190 -16.30 -14.17 1.49
N ARG A 191 -16.54 -15.45 1.81
CA ARG A 191 -16.06 -16.07 3.05
C ARG A 191 -14.53 -16.09 3.08
N CYS A 192 -13.91 -16.52 2.00
CA CYS A 192 -12.45 -16.51 1.87
C CYS A 192 -11.86 -15.11 2.09
N ILE A 193 -12.49 -14.06 1.55
CA ILE A 193 -12.04 -12.67 1.78
C ILE A 193 -12.15 -12.29 3.25
N ARG A 194 -13.32 -12.49 3.87
CA ARG A 194 -13.57 -12.12 5.28
C ARG A 194 -12.58 -12.81 6.21
N ASP A 195 -12.45 -14.12 6.10
CA ASP A 195 -11.57 -14.91 6.97
C ASP A 195 -10.10 -14.54 6.73
N SER A 196 -9.72 -14.24 5.48
CA SER A 196 -8.38 -13.71 5.19
C SER A 196 -8.13 -12.40 5.92
N ILE A 197 -9.03 -11.42 5.80
CA ILE A 197 -8.87 -10.10 6.42
C ILE A 197 -8.84 -10.21 7.94
N GLN A 198 -9.71 -11.04 8.53
CA GLN A 198 -9.70 -11.32 9.97
C GLN A 198 -8.34 -11.87 10.42
N ASN A 199 -7.80 -12.87 9.72
CA ASN A 199 -6.51 -13.47 10.06
C ASN A 199 -5.33 -12.51 9.82
N ILE A 200 -5.40 -11.66 8.80
CA ILE A 200 -4.42 -10.59 8.61
C ILE A 200 -4.52 -9.59 9.77
N ASN A 201 -5.71 -9.21 10.21
CA ASN A 201 -5.87 -8.35 11.38
C ASN A 201 -5.25 -8.96 12.64
N GLN A 202 -5.47 -10.25 12.87
CA GLN A 202 -4.86 -10.97 13.97
C GLN A 202 -3.32 -11.01 13.87
N LEU A 203 -2.77 -11.23 12.67
CA LEU A 203 -1.33 -11.21 12.40
C LEU A 203 -0.65 -9.89 12.79
N TRP A 204 -1.39 -8.78 12.74
CA TRP A 204 -0.91 -7.44 13.08
C TRP A 204 -1.37 -6.96 14.47
N SER A 205 -2.09 -7.77 15.24
CA SER A 205 -2.69 -7.36 16.52
C SER A 205 -1.66 -7.03 17.60
N ASP A 206 -0.49 -7.68 17.54
CA ASP A 206 0.62 -7.51 18.48
C ASP A 206 1.66 -6.48 18.00
N TYR A 207 1.47 -5.90 16.81
CA TYR A 207 2.42 -4.97 16.24
C TYR A 207 2.37 -3.63 16.95
N LYS A 208 3.55 -3.16 17.39
CA LYS A 208 3.77 -1.84 17.96
C LYS A 208 4.82 -1.13 17.11
N SER A 209 4.38 -0.07 16.42
CA SER A 209 5.23 0.98 15.86
C SER A 209 5.79 1.82 17.01
#